data_AF-A0A5C7I1C6-F1
#
_entry.id   AF-A0A5C7I1C6-F1
#
_cell.length_a   1.000
_cell.length_b   1.000
_cell.length_c   1.000
_cell.angle_alpha   90.00
_cell.angle_beta   90.00
_cell.angle_gamma   90.00
#
_symmetry.space_group_name_H-M   'P 1'
#
loop_
_entity.id
_entity.type
_entity.pdbx_description
1 polymer ?
#
loop_
_entity_poly.entity_id
_entity_poly.type
_entity_poly.pdbx_seq_one_letter_code
_entity_poly.pdbx_strand_id
1 'polypeptide(L)'
;MDRVEIDKKERLTAEMDFKDSSSVVIKIRQGLPDFLQNVKLKYVRLGYGYSCNFTTVLLLVLIVPLSISTVVQLTGLKLDRVFFKLFTNHAFLLSSIDAATQLAVSLGLVFLFALYLSKRSRPVYLVDFACYKPEEERKISVESFLKMSEDSGSFQEDTLQFQRRISSRASVGDETYLPRGITSRPPRLCMDEARAEAEAVMFGALDSLFQKTGVNPKDIDILIVNCSLFNPTPSLSAMIVNHYKLRTDIKSINLGGMGCSAGLISIELAKNLLQANPNSLAVVVSTENITLNWYFGNDKSMLLCNCLFRMGGAAVLLSNKNRDRSRSKYELVHVVRTHKGADEKSYNCVYQREDDKGTIGVSLARELMAVAGDALKTNITTLGPLVLPWTEQLMFFVTLVRKKIFKAKVKPYIPDFKLAFEHFCIHAGGRAVLDELQKNLHLSEWHMEPSRMTLHRFGNTSSSSLWYELAYTEAKGRVTGGDRVWQIAFGSGFKCNSAVWRALRKIPVGDWRGNPWVDSIEKYPVNISSAKAEDESDAPVNPPKVEEKLGVVPHGLSTDSDVAKRFEDDGGGVDMEEMMFADLKMVVGIIVFSEEAAFIRGINVF
;
A
#
# COMPACT_ATOMS: atom_id res chain seq x y z
N MET A 1 53.20 9.00 15.28
CA MET A 1 52.64 10.04 14.41
C MET A 1 51.66 9.37 13.49
N ASP A 2 50.37 9.59 13.72
CA ASP A 2 49.39 9.98 12.71
C ASP A 2 47.99 9.83 13.30
N ARG A 3 47.35 10.98 13.47
CA ARG A 3 45.98 11.17 13.93
C ARG A 3 45.06 10.85 12.75
N VAL A 4 44.19 9.87 12.92
CA VAL A 4 42.97 9.75 12.11
C VAL A 4 41.84 10.40 12.91
N GLU A 5 41.39 11.56 12.45
CA GLU A 5 40.17 12.20 12.96
C GLU A 5 38.94 11.35 12.59
N ILE A 6 38.29 10.82 13.62
CA ILE A 6 36.98 10.17 13.51
C ILE A 6 35.91 11.25 13.72
N ASP A 7 35.09 11.45 12.69
CA ASP A 7 33.96 12.37 12.67
C ASP A 7 32.93 12.00 13.76
N LYS A 8 32.90 12.80 14.83
CA LYS A 8 31.97 12.69 15.96
C LYS A 8 30.64 13.34 15.58
N LYS A 9 29.70 12.58 15.01
CA LYS A 9 28.29 12.99 15.02
C LYS A 9 27.30 11.82 14.89
N GLU A 10 27.26 10.98 15.93
CA GLU A 10 26.08 10.22 16.36
C GLU A 10 26.32 9.73 17.80
N ARG A 11 26.15 10.63 18.77
CA ARG A 11 25.99 10.25 20.19
C ARG A 11 24.53 10.38 20.54
N LEU A 12 23.83 9.26 20.62
CA LEU A 12 22.65 9.15 21.47
C LEU A 12 23.16 9.08 22.92
N THR A 13 23.08 10.19 23.64
CA THR A 13 23.30 10.24 25.08
C THR A 13 22.13 9.55 25.78
N ALA A 14 22.38 8.42 26.44
CA ALA A 14 21.49 7.88 27.46
C ALA A 14 21.87 8.52 28.79
N GLU A 15 20.96 9.25 29.43
CA GLU A 15 21.09 9.60 30.84
C GLU A 15 20.55 8.44 31.67
N MET A 16 21.39 7.92 32.56
CA MET A 16 21.03 6.91 33.56
C MET A 16 20.80 7.66 34.88
N ASP A 17 19.58 7.60 35.40
CA ASP A 17 19.31 8.01 36.78
C ASP A 17 18.98 6.77 37.60
N PHE A 18 19.71 6.57 38.69
CA PHE A 18 19.59 5.39 39.55
C PHE A 18 18.65 5.73 40.71
N LYS A 19 17.48 5.10 40.74
CA LYS A 19 16.66 5.00 41.96
C LYS A 19 16.42 3.52 42.28
N ASP A 20 17.09 3.07 43.32
CA ASP A 20 16.95 1.83 44.09
C ASP A 20 16.64 0.51 43.36
N SER A 21 17.57 -0.43 43.59
CA SER A 21 17.69 -1.89 43.35
C SER A 21 16.50 -2.81 42.96
N SER A 22 15.38 -2.35 42.40
CA SER A 22 14.27 -3.24 42.00
C SER A 22 13.49 -2.89 40.72
N SER A 23 13.86 -1.86 39.95
CA SER A 23 13.30 -1.72 38.59
C SER A 23 14.20 -0.92 37.65
N VAL A 24 14.35 -1.41 36.41
CA VAL A 24 15.01 -0.69 35.31
C VAL A 24 13.94 -0.40 34.26
N VAL A 25 13.47 0.84 34.21
CA VAL A 25 12.53 1.29 33.17
C VAL A 25 13.30 2.04 32.09
N ILE A 26 13.67 1.32 31.03
CA ILE A 26 14.19 1.91 29.80
C ILE A 26 12.99 2.32 28.93
N LYS A 27 12.59 3.59 28.95
CA LYS A 27 11.62 4.13 27.98
C LYS A 27 12.34 4.46 26.67
N ILE A 28 12.36 3.50 25.74
CA ILE A 28 12.66 3.77 24.33
C ILE A 28 11.34 3.83 23.57
N ARG A 29 10.82 5.04 23.29
CA ARG A 29 9.81 5.23 22.24
C ARG A 29 10.54 5.40 20.92
N GLN A 30 10.88 4.30 20.26
CA GLN A 30 11.27 4.35 18.84
C GLN A 30 9.99 4.45 18.01
N GLY A 31 9.59 5.69 17.71
CA GLY A 31 8.72 5.95 16.56
C GLY A 31 9.46 5.60 15.27
N LEU A 32 8.75 5.52 14.15
CA LEU A 32 9.41 5.42 12.86
C LEU A 32 10.43 6.56 12.69
N PRO A 33 11.64 6.30 12.17
CA PRO A 33 12.58 7.36 11.84
C PRO A 33 11.91 8.32 10.85
N ASP A 34 12.04 9.63 11.11
CA ASP A 34 11.51 10.70 10.26
C ASP A 34 11.91 10.43 8.79
N PHE A 35 10.93 9.99 7.99
CA PHE A 35 11.04 9.33 6.67
C PHE A 35 11.81 10.16 5.64
N LEU A 36 11.99 11.41 5.97
CA LEU A 36 12.34 12.48 5.07
C LEU A 36 13.84 12.48 4.78
N GLN A 37 14.69 11.99 5.68
CA GLN A 37 16.09 12.38 5.62
C GLN A 37 16.89 11.80 4.44
N ASN A 38 16.48 10.71 3.77
CA ASN A 38 17.22 10.14 2.63
C ASN A 38 16.35 9.41 1.57
N VAL A 39 15.94 10.06 0.49
CA VAL A 39 15.28 9.42 -0.66
C VAL A 39 16.33 8.93 -1.67
N LYS A 40 16.30 7.64 -2.05
CA LYS A 40 17.23 7.09 -3.06
C LYS A 40 16.65 7.29 -4.47
N LEU A 41 17.32 8.11 -5.31
CA LEU A 41 16.90 8.43 -6.69
C LEU A 41 16.62 7.20 -7.58
N LYS A 42 17.26 6.06 -7.31
CA LYS A 42 17.04 4.82 -8.07
C LYS A 42 15.57 4.37 -8.06
N TYR A 43 14.83 4.65 -6.99
CA TYR A 43 13.41 4.27 -6.88
C TYR A 43 12.49 5.23 -7.65
N VAL A 44 12.87 6.51 -7.74
CA VAL A 44 12.18 7.49 -8.58
C VAL A 44 12.32 7.09 -10.06
N ARG A 45 13.54 6.73 -10.49
CA ARG A 45 13.81 6.24 -11.86
C ARG A 45 13.02 4.97 -12.17
N LEU A 46 12.87 4.06 -11.20
CA LEU A 46 12.08 2.84 -11.34
C LEU A 46 10.59 3.16 -11.60
N GLY A 47 10.02 4.13 -10.87
CA GLY A 47 8.66 4.63 -11.09
C GLY A 47 8.45 5.15 -12.51
N TYR A 48 9.35 6.01 -13.01
CA TYR A 48 9.30 6.49 -14.41
C TYR A 48 9.52 5.38 -15.45
N GLY A 49 10.33 4.36 -15.13
CA GLY A 49 10.51 3.18 -15.99
C GLY A 49 9.22 2.38 -16.21
N TYR A 50 8.27 2.40 -15.27
CA TYR A 50 6.95 1.80 -15.44
C TYR A 50 5.98 2.66 -16.28
N SER A 51 6.15 3.99 -16.28
CA SER A 51 5.28 4.94 -17.00
C SER A 51 5.68 5.10 -18.48
N CYS A 52 6.98 5.11 -18.76
CA CYS A 52 7.52 5.29 -20.11
C CYS A 52 7.94 3.96 -20.73
N ASN A 53 7.00 3.23 -21.33
CA ASN A 53 7.39 2.17 -22.25
C ASN A 53 8.08 2.82 -23.45
N PHE A 54 9.40 2.67 -23.54
CA PHE A 54 10.24 3.27 -24.59
C PHE A 54 9.66 3.06 -25.99
N THR A 55 9.03 1.91 -26.22
CA THR A 55 8.36 1.61 -27.48
C THR A 55 7.19 2.55 -27.77
N THR A 56 6.38 2.91 -26.75
CA THR A 56 5.21 3.79 -26.88
C THR A 56 5.63 5.24 -27.05
N VAL A 57 6.69 5.67 -26.35
CA VAL A 57 7.29 6.99 -26.54
C VAL A 57 7.91 7.09 -27.93
N LEU A 58 8.68 6.09 -28.36
CA LEU A 58 9.24 6.03 -29.72
C LEU A 58 8.14 6.00 -30.79
N LEU A 59 7.04 5.26 -30.55
CA LEU A 59 5.89 5.27 -31.45
C LEU A 59 5.24 6.65 -31.51
N LEU A 60 5.05 7.34 -30.39
CA LEU A 60 4.51 8.70 -30.36
C LEU A 60 5.47 9.71 -31.01
N VAL A 61 6.77 9.59 -30.76
CA VAL A 61 7.83 10.43 -31.35
C VAL A 61 8.00 10.17 -32.84
N LEU A 62 7.61 9.00 -33.37
CA LEU A 62 7.59 8.75 -34.82
C LEU A 62 6.22 9.13 -35.42
N ILE A 63 5.12 8.71 -34.81
CA ILE A 63 3.76 8.91 -35.30
C ILE A 63 3.36 10.38 -35.22
N VAL A 64 3.67 11.12 -34.15
CA VAL A 64 3.27 12.53 -34.00
C VAL A 64 3.95 13.42 -35.05
N PRO A 65 5.27 13.34 -35.31
CA PRO A 65 5.89 14.08 -36.41
C PRO A 65 5.45 13.59 -37.79
N LEU A 66 5.23 12.29 -37.99
CA LEU A 66 4.67 11.78 -39.26
C LEU A 66 3.24 12.28 -39.48
N SER A 67 2.40 12.30 -38.46
CA SER A 67 1.02 12.79 -38.56
C SER A 67 0.97 14.32 -38.65
N ILE A 68 1.83 15.05 -37.94
CA ILE A 68 2.03 16.50 -38.14
C ILE A 68 2.53 16.77 -39.55
N SER A 69 3.51 16.03 -40.06
CA SER A 69 4.04 16.15 -41.42
C SER A 69 2.96 15.83 -42.46
N THR A 70 2.14 14.81 -42.21
CA THR A 70 1.02 14.43 -43.08
C THR A 70 -0.08 15.50 -43.06
N VAL A 71 -0.42 16.06 -41.89
CA VAL A 71 -1.34 17.19 -41.76
C VAL A 71 -0.79 18.41 -42.50
N VAL A 72 0.48 18.76 -42.27
CA VAL A 72 1.19 19.86 -42.93
C VAL A 72 1.23 19.68 -44.46
N GLN A 73 1.38 18.46 -44.96
CA GLN A 73 1.35 18.15 -46.40
C GLN A 73 -0.08 18.16 -46.97
N LEU A 74 -1.06 17.61 -46.26
CA LEU A 74 -2.48 17.60 -46.66
C LEU A 74 -3.11 19.00 -46.63
N THR A 75 -2.68 19.87 -45.70
CA THR A 75 -3.13 21.26 -45.59
C THR A 75 -2.21 22.25 -46.31
N GLY A 76 -1.10 21.78 -46.90
CA GLY A 76 -0.13 22.61 -47.64
C GLY A 76 0.63 23.65 -46.80
N LEU A 77 0.70 23.48 -45.47
CA LEU A 77 1.29 24.45 -44.53
C LEU A 77 2.82 24.50 -44.63
N LYS A 78 3.39 25.27 -45.56
CA LYS A 78 4.81 25.66 -45.47
C LYS A 78 4.97 26.71 -44.37
N LEU A 79 5.45 26.33 -43.18
CA LEU A 79 5.57 27.18 -41.98
C LEU A 79 6.22 28.56 -42.24
N ASP A 80 7.13 28.68 -43.22
CA ASP A 80 7.76 29.95 -43.59
C ASP A 80 6.91 30.87 -44.50
N ARG A 81 5.78 30.39 -45.04
CA ARG A 81 4.93 31.11 -46.03
C ARG A 81 3.49 31.34 -45.57
N VAL A 82 3.09 30.84 -44.40
CA VAL A 82 1.69 30.86 -43.92
C VAL A 82 1.22 32.27 -43.55
N PHE A 83 2.08 33.12 -42.99
CA PHE A 83 1.66 34.47 -42.61
C PHE A 83 1.38 35.39 -43.81
N PHE A 84 2.10 35.20 -44.93
CA PHE A 84 2.07 36.15 -46.05
C PHE A 84 1.09 35.77 -47.16
N LYS A 85 0.70 34.48 -47.29
CA LYS A 85 -0.16 33.99 -48.38
C LYS A 85 -1.61 33.68 -48.00
N LEU A 86 -1.97 33.82 -46.73
CA LEU A 86 -3.35 33.59 -46.26
C LEU A 86 -4.36 34.61 -46.81
N PHE A 87 -3.91 35.68 -47.47
CA PHE A 87 -4.76 36.76 -47.96
C PHE A 87 -5.14 36.72 -49.44
N THR A 88 -4.63 35.80 -50.27
CA THR A 88 -4.72 36.06 -51.73
C THR A 88 -5.11 34.97 -52.70
N ASN A 89 -5.01 33.65 -52.46
CA ASN A 89 -5.44 32.71 -53.51
C ASN A 89 -6.00 31.38 -52.98
N HIS A 90 -7.31 31.22 -53.17
CA HIS A 90 -7.98 29.92 -53.25
C HIS A 90 -7.56 29.20 -54.52
N ALA A 91 -7.54 27.86 -54.48
CA ALA A 91 -7.34 26.95 -55.60
C ALA A 91 -5.89 26.80 -56.13
N PHE A 92 -5.05 26.04 -55.43
CA PHE A 92 -3.94 25.34 -56.11
C PHE A 92 -3.58 24.01 -55.41
N LEU A 93 -3.91 22.93 -56.13
CA LEU A 93 -3.37 21.57 -56.10
C LEU A 93 -3.61 20.64 -54.89
N LEU A 94 -4.69 19.87 -55.01
CA LEU A 94 -4.85 18.54 -54.43
C LEU A 94 -4.41 17.41 -55.41
N SER A 95 -3.77 17.73 -56.55
CA SER A 95 -3.56 16.80 -57.68
C SER A 95 -2.13 16.27 -57.86
N SER A 96 -1.18 16.56 -56.97
CA SER A 96 0.24 16.19 -57.13
C SER A 96 0.81 15.28 -56.04
N ILE A 97 -0.04 14.51 -55.35
CA ILE A 97 0.46 13.42 -54.49
C ILE A 97 0.29 12.13 -55.28
N ASP A 98 1.41 11.51 -55.64
CA ASP A 98 1.42 10.22 -56.34
C ASP A 98 0.67 9.16 -55.53
N ALA A 99 -0.24 8.42 -56.18
CA ALA A 99 -1.12 7.44 -55.53
C ALA A 99 -0.32 6.36 -54.77
N ALA A 100 0.88 6.05 -55.25
CA ALA A 100 1.82 5.14 -54.59
C ALA A 100 2.27 5.66 -53.21
N THR A 101 2.47 6.98 -53.07
CA THR A 101 2.90 7.60 -51.81
C THR A 101 1.77 7.59 -50.78
N GLN A 102 0.52 7.85 -51.21
CA GLN A 102 -0.65 7.77 -50.33
C GLN A 102 -0.85 6.35 -49.80
N LEU A 103 -0.74 5.35 -50.69
CA LEU A 103 -0.88 3.94 -50.31
C LEU A 103 0.22 3.50 -49.33
N ALA A 104 1.47 3.90 -49.57
CA ALA A 104 2.60 3.56 -48.70
C ALA A 104 2.45 4.15 -47.28
N VAL A 105 2.02 5.42 -47.18
CA VAL A 105 1.77 6.07 -45.87
C VAL A 105 0.60 5.42 -45.14
N SER A 106 -0.50 5.12 -45.84
CA SER A 106 -1.63 4.41 -45.24
C SER A 106 -1.24 3.03 -44.73
N LEU A 107 -0.47 2.25 -45.50
CA LEU A 107 0.04 0.95 -45.07
C LEU A 107 0.99 1.07 -43.87
N GLY A 108 1.86 2.08 -43.85
CA GLY A 108 2.73 2.39 -42.72
C GLY A 108 1.96 2.74 -41.45
N LEU A 109 0.92 3.56 -41.55
CA LEU A 109 0.05 3.91 -40.43
C LEU A 109 -0.75 2.71 -39.93
N VAL A 110 -1.30 1.88 -40.82
CA VAL A 110 -1.99 0.63 -40.45
C VAL A 110 -1.02 -0.34 -39.76
N PHE A 111 0.21 -0.47 -40.25
CA PHE A 111 1.24 -1.30 -39.62
C PHE A 111 1.63 -0.79 -38.23
N LEU A 112 1.85 0.52 -38.08
CA LEU A 112 2.14 1.14 -36.78
C LEU A 112 0.96 1.00 -35.81
N PHE A 113 -0.27 1.14 -36.30
CA PHE A 113 -1.49 0.92 -35.50
C PHE A 113 -1.64 -0.54 -35.09
N ALA A 114 -1.36 -1.49 -35.98
CA ALA A 114 -1.36 -2.92 -35.67
C ALA A 114 -0.28 -3.29 -34.65
N LEU A 115 0.93 -2.74 -34.79
CA LEU A 115 2.00 -2.88 -33.80
C LEU A 115 1.63 -2.26 -32.45
N TYR A 116 1.00 -1.09 -32.45
CA TYR A 116 0.49 -0.46 -31.23
C TYR A 116 -0.52 -1.35 -30.53
N LEU A 117 -1.53 -1.87 -31.25
CA LEU A 117 -2.54 -2.76 -30.70
C LEU A 117 -1.92 -4.09 -30.20
N SER A 118 -0.93 -4.62 -30.91
CA SER A 118 -0.25 -5.86 -30.52
C SER A 118 0.65 -5.71 -29.30
N LYS A 119 1.26 -4.53 -29.10
CA LYS A 119 2.14 -4.25 -27.95
C LYS A 119 1.41 -3.62 -26.77
N ARG A 120 0.15 -3.24 -26.92
CA ARG A 120 -0.66 -2.66 -25.85
C ARG A 120 -0.99 -3.73 -24.82
N SER A 121 -0.56 -3.50 -23.58
CA SER A 121 -0.95 -4.33 -22.44
C SER A 121 -2.46 -4.35 -22.30
N ARG A 122 -3.03 -5.54 -22.09
CA ARG A 122 -4.48 -5.67 -21.90
C ARG A 122 -4.86 -5.16 -20.51
N PRO A 123 -5.98 -4.45 -20.38
CA PRO A 123 -6.46 -4.08 -19.05
C PRO A 123 -6.78 -5.33 -18.24
N VAL A 124 -6.55 -5.25 -16.92
CA VAL A 124 -6.94 -6.29 -15.97
C VAL A 124 -8.09 -5.75 -15.14
N TYR A 125 -9.21 -6.43 -15.21
CA TYR A 125 -10.43 -6.05 -14.54
C TYR A 125 -10.64 -6.91 -13.29
N LEU A 126 -11.04 -6.27 -12.20
CA LEU A 126 -11.65 -6.92 -11.06
C LEU A 126 -13.15 -7.03 -11.31
N VAL A 127 -13.56 -8.24 -11.69
CA VAL A 127 -14.96 -8.53 -12.01
C VAL A 127 -15.79 -8.40 -10.73
N ASP A 128 -15.42 -9.16 -9.71
CA ASP A 128 -15.96 -9.05 -8.35
C ASP A 128 -15.03 -9.76 -7.36
N PHE A 129 -15.33 -9.62 -6.07
CA PHE A 129 -14.69 -10.35 -4.98
C PHE A 129 -15.73 -10.68 -3.89
N ALA A 130 -15.41 -11.68 -3.07
CA ALA A 130 -16.19 -12.05 -1.90
C ALA A 130 -15.26 -12.36 -0.72
N CYS A 131 -15.67 -12.00 0.48
CA CYS A 131 -14.94 -12.37 1.70
C CYS A 131 -15.73 -13.41 2.49
N TYR A 132 -15.03 -14.35 3.10
CA TYR A 132 -15.62 -15.32 4.00
C TYR A 132 -16.03 -14.65 5.31
N LYS A 133 -17.30 -14.78 5.68
CA LYS A 133 -17.75 -14.43 7.02
C LYS A 133 -17.97 -15.74 7.81
N PRO A 134 -17.18 -16.00 8.86
CA PRO A 134 -17.38 -17.19 9.67
C PRO A 134 -18.74 -17.21 10.37
N GLU A 135 -19.18 -18.40 10.73
CA GLU A 135 -20.44 -18.66 11.41
C GLU A 135 -20.44 -18.06 12.82
N GLU A 136 -21.61 -17.68 13.34
CA GLU A 136 -21.73 -16.97 14.61
C GLU A 136 -21.25 -17.79 15.81
N GLU A 137 -21.27 -19.13 15.73
CA GLU A 137 -20.75 -20.01 16.78
C GLU A 137 -19.21 -19.94 16.92
N ARG A 138 -18.52 -19.40 15.92
CA ARG A 138 -17.06 -19.19 15.95
C ARG A 138 -16.67 -17.83 16.52
N LYS A 139 -17.67 -16.98 16.83
CA LYS A 139 -17.44 -15.64 17.38
C LYS A 139 -16.87 -15.75 18.81
N ILE A 140 -15.88 -14.91 19.11
CA ILE A 140 -15.23 -14.86 20.42
C ILE A 140 -15.04 -13.41 20.86
N SER A 141 -15.43 -13.13 22.11
CA SER A 141 -15.16 -11.84 22.77
C SER A 141 -13.72 -11.77 23.28
N VAL A 142 -13.24 -10.55 23.54
CA VAL A 142 -11.92 -10.34 24.15
C VAL A 142 -11.85 -11.03 25.51
N GLU A 143 -12.90 -10.91 26.32
CA GLU A 143 -13.00 -11.59 27.62
C GLU A 143 -12.93 -13.11 27.50
N SER A 144 -13.69 -13.68 26.56
CA SER A 144 -13.69 -15.14 26.33
C SER A 144 -12.34 -15.64 25.84
N PHE A 145 -11.64 -14.86 25.00
CA PHE A 145 -10.27 -15.15 24.57
C PHE A 145 -9.30 -15.15 25.76
N LEU A 146 -9.36 -14.15 26.64
CA LEU A 146 -8.49 -14.07 27.81
C LEU A 146 -8.73 -15.22 28.78
N LYS A 147 -10.01 -15.55 29.04
CA LYS A 147 -10.39 -16.72 29.83
C LYS A 147 -9.90 -18.02 29.21
N MET A 148 -10.00 -18.17 27.89
CA MET A 148 -9.45 -19.34 27.17
C MET A 148 -7.93 -19.45 27.34
N SER A 149 -7.20 -18.33 27.27
CA SER A 149 -5.76 -18.30 27.54
C SER A 149 -5.45 -18.71 28.98
N GLU A 150 -6.18 -18.20 29.97
CA GLU A 150 -6.02 -18.58 31.38
C GLU A 150 -6.31 -20.08 31.62
N ASP A 151 -7.45 -20.56 31.12
CA ASP A 151 -7.89 -21.96 31.25
C ASP A 151 -6.93 -22.96 30.59
N SER A 152 -6.12 -22.52 29.62
CA SER A 152 -5.13 -23.37 28.93
C SER A 152 -4.00 -23.84 29.85
N GLY A 153 -3.76 -23.16 30.97
CA GLY A 153 -2.66 -23.44 31.91
C GLY A 153 -1.25 -23.31 31.33
N SER A 154 -1.10 -22.82 30.09
CA SER A 154 0.19 -22.81 29.37
C SER A 154 0.99 -21.51 29.58
N PHE A 155 0.33 -20.46 30.06
CA PHE A 155 0.92 -19.12 30.16
C PHE A 155 1.20 -18.73 31.62
N GLN A 156 2.34 -18.09 31.83
CA GLN A 156 2.71 -17.46 33.10
C GLN A 156 1.89 -16.20 33.35
N GLU A 157 1.79 -15.76 34.61
CA GLU A 157 0.98 -14.59 34.97
C GLU A 157 1.46 -13.32 34.25
N ASP A 158 2.78 -13.11 34.12
CA ASP A 158 3.34 -11.95 33.42
C ASP A 158 2.94 -11.89 31.93
N THR A 159 2.72 -13.06 31.36
CA THR A 159 2.39 -13.32 29.97
C THR A 159 0.89 -13.20 29.73
N LEU A 160 0.07 -13.67 30.67
CA LEU A 160 -1.37 -13.39 30.70
C LEU A 160 -1.63 -11.89 30.83
N GLN A 161 -0.94 -11.19 31.73
CA GLN A 161 -1.02 -9.72 31.85
C GLN A 161 -0.56 -9.01 30.57
N PHE A 162 0.42 -9.56 29.86
CA PHE A 162 0.80 -9.05 28.54
C PHE A 162 -0.35 -9.21 27.53
N GLN A 163 -0.94 -10.39 27.41
CA GLN A 163 -2.09 -10.63 26.53
C GLN A 163 -3.27 -9.72 26.88
N ARG A 164 -3.64 -9.57 28.16
CA ARG A 164 -4.69 -8.65 28.61
C ARG A 164 -4.45 -7.21 28.14
N ARG A 165 -3.21 -6.70 28.31
CA ARG A 165 -2.83 -5.34 27.87
C ARG A 165 -2.81 -5.18 26.35
N ILE A 166 -2.40 -6.20 25.61
CA ILE A 166 -2.42 -6.14 24.15
C ILE A 166 -3.85 -6.18 23.65
N SER A 167 -4.69 -7.11 24.12
CA SER A 167 -6.06 -7.24 23.66
C SER A 167 -6.90 -5.99 23.93
N SER A 168 -6.71 -5.30 25.05
CA SER A 168 -7.39 -4.02 25.33
C SER A 168 -6.92 -2.85 24.45
N ARG A 169 -5.69 -2.91 23.91
CA ARG A 169 -5.09 -1.85 23.09
C ARG A 169 -5.09 -2.15 21.59
N ALA A 170 -5.26 -3.41 21.21
CA ALA A 170 -5.14 -3.91 19.83
C ALA A 170 -6.24 -3.38 18.91
N SER A 171 -7.29 -2.77 19.46
CA SER A 171 -8.49 -2.34 18.73
C SER A 171 -9.16 -3.49 17.98
N VAL A 172 -9.02 -4.71 18.49
CA VAL A 172 -9.77 -5.90 18.07
C VAL A 172 -11.02 -5.98 18.96
N GLY A 173 -12.19 -6.06 18.35
CA GLY A 173 -13.47 -6.03 19.06
C GLY A 173 -13.96 -7.40 19.52
N ASP A 174 -15.11 -7.41 20.18
CA ASP A 174 -15.70 -8.61 20.79
C ASP A 174 -16.44 -9.54 19.81
N GLU A 175 -16.49 -9.18 18.53
CA GLU A 175 -17.20 -9.95 17.50
C GLU A 175 -16.28 -10.65 16.50
N THR A 176 -15.02 -10.88 16.87
CA THR A 176 -14.05 -11.57 16.00
C THR A 176 -14.19 -13.09 16.02
N TYR A 177 -13.50 -13.79 15.12
CA TYR A 177 -13.71 -15.23 14.90
C TYR A 177 -12.42 -16.05 15.06
N LEU A 178 -12.51 -17.21 15.72
CA LEU A 178 -11.44 -18.20 15.85
C LEU A 178 -11.88 -19.59 15.37
N PRO A 179 -10.96 -20.44 14.88
CA PRO A 179 -11.31 -21.80 14.47
C PRO A 179 -11.64 -22.70 15.65
N ARG A 180 -12.48 -23.69 15.36
CA ARG A 180 -12.88 -24.73 16.31
C ARG A 180 -11.68 -25.47 16.90
N GLY A 181 -10.63 -25.72 16.11
CA GLY A 181 -9.39 -26.32 16.60
C GLY A 181 -8.78 -25.57 17.78
N ILE A 182 -8.78 -24.24 17.75
CA ILE A 182 -8.24 -23.39 18.84
C ILE A 182 -9.20 -23.34 20.03
N THR A 183 -10.50 -23.16 19.78
CA THR A 183 -11.50 -22.93 20.85
C THR A 183 -12.01 -24.20 21.53
N SER A 184 -11.68 -25.38 20.99
CA SER A 184 -12.01 -26.67 21.60
C SER A 184 -11.38 -26.85 22.99
N ARG A 185 -12.04 -27.61 23.86
CA ARG A 185 -11.54 -27.95 25.20
C ARG A 185 -11.39 -29.48 25.31
N PRO A 186 -10.17 -30.04 25.30
CA PRO A 186 -8.88 -29.37 25.06
C PRO A 186 -8.71 -28.90 23.59
N PRO A 187 -7.79 -27.96 23.31
CA PRO A 187 -7.49 -27.52 21.94
C PRO A 187 -7.06 -28.67 21.04
N ARG A 188 -7.54 -28.67 19.79
CA ARG A 188 -7.28 -29.70 18.79
C ARG A 188 -6.52 -29.09 17.62
N LEU A 189 -5.20 -29.00 17.75
CA LEU A 189 -4.33 -28.41 16.74
C LEU A 189 -3.70 -29.51 15.89
N CYS A 190 -4.53 -30.14 15.07
CA CYS A 190 -4.11 -31.21 14.17
C CYS A 190 -4.36 -30.83 12.71
N MET A 191 -3.79 -31.63 11.80
CA MET A 191 -3.94 -31.45 10.36
C MET A 191 -5.40 -31.48 9.89
N ASP A 192 -6.26 -32.26 10.56
CA ASP A 192 -7.66 -32.40 10.18
C ASP A 192 -8.44 -31.10 10.47
N GLU A 193 -8.26 -30.52 11.66
CA GLU A 193 -8.87 -29.23 12.02
C GLU A 193 -8.32 -28.09 11.17
N ALA A 194 -7.03 -28.11 10.83
CA ALA A 194 -6.44 -27.12 9.93
C ALA A 194 -6.99 -27.23 8.51
N ARG A 195 -7.15 -28.45 7.98
CA ARG A 195 -7.84 -28.67 6.69
C ARG A 195 -9.28 -28.19 6.76
N ALA A 196 -10.01 -28.50 7.83
CA ALA A 196 -11.40 -28.06 7.99
C ALA A 196 -11.54 -26.54 8.04
N GLU A 197 -10.63 -25.83 8.72
CA GLU A 197 -10.55 -24.36 8.66
C GLU A 197 -10.30 -23.87 7.23
N ALA A 198 -9.28 -24.41 6.56
CA ALA A 198 -8.93 -23.97 5.21
C ALA A 198 -10.06 -24.23 4.19
N GLU A 199 -10.71 -25.39 4.26
CA GLU A 199 -11.87 -25.73 3.43
C GLU A 199 -13.04 -24.78 3.67
N ALA A 200 -13.43 -24.58 4.93
CA ALA A 200 -14.55 -23.69 5.27
C ALA A 200 -14.33 -22.28 4.71
N VAL A 201 -13.13 -21.72 4.93
CA VAL A 201 -12.81 -20.36 4.51
C VAL A 201 -12.68 -20.24 2.99
N MET A 202 -11.92 -21.14 2.34
CA MET A 202 -11.69 -21.07 0.90
C MET A 202 -12.96 -21.35 0.11
N PHE A 203 -13.70 -22.41 0.45
CA PHE A 203 -14.92 -22.79 -0.25
C PHE A 203 -16.03 -21.78 0.02
N GLY A 204 -16.21 -21.32 1.25
CA GLY A 204 -17.22 -20.29 1.55
C GLY A 204 -17.01 -18.97 0.80
N ALA A 205 -15.75 -18.53 0.66
CA ALA A 205 -15.43 -17.35 -0.15
C ALA A 205 -15.66 -17.58 -1.65
N LEU A 206 -15.25 -18.74 -2.18
CA LEU A 206 -15.41 -19.11 -3.59
C LEU A 206 -16.88 -19.31 -3.98
N ASP A 207 -17.65 -20.00 -3.15
CA ASP A 207 -19.10 -20.22 -3.35
C ASP A 207 -19.83 -18.89 -3.43
N SER A 208 -19.55 -17.97 -2.49
CA SER A 208 -20.09 -16.62 -2.49
C SER A 208 -19.71 -15.85 -3.77
N LEU A 209 -18.45 -15.96 -4.22
CA LEU A 209 -17.97 -15.33 -5.44
C LEU A 209 -18.65 -15.88 -6.70
N PHE A 210 -18.74 -17.21 -6.83
CA PHE A 210 -19.35 -17.86 -7.99
C PHE A 210 -20.86 -17.61 -8.04
N GLN A 211 -21.56 -17.68 -6.90
CA GLN A 211 -22.97 -17.36 -6.81
C GLN A 211 -23.25 -15.91 -7.22
N LYS A 212 -22.42 -14.96 -6.76
CA LYS A 212 -22.55 -13.54 -7.08
C LYS A 212 -22.28 -13.23 -8.55
N THR A 213 -21.27 -13.87 -9.12
CA THR A 213 -20.79 -13.55 -10.48
C THR A 213 -21.44 -14.38 -11.58
N GLY A 214 -22.10 -15.48 -11.22
CA GLY A 214 -22.67 -16.46 -12.16
C GLY A 214 -21.62 -17.19 -13.00
N VAL A 215 -20.33 -17.09 -12.65
CA VAL A 215 -19.25 -17.75 -13.39
C VAL A 215 -19.20 -19.21 -13.00
N ASN A 216 -19.19 -20.09 -14.01
CA ASN A 216 -18.99 -21.50 -13.76
C ASN A 216 -17.54 -21.73 -13.30
N PRO A 217 -17.30 -22.45 -12.19
CA PRO A 217 -15.93 -22.75 -11.74
C PRO A 217 -15.06 -23.36 -12.85
N LYS A 218 -15.65 -24.15 -13.76
CA LYS A 218 -14.94 -24.76 -14.89
C LYS A 218 -14.47 -23.75 -15.95
N ASP A 219 -14.92 -22.51 -15.92
CA ASP A 219 -14.46 -21.44 -16.83
C ASP A 219 -13.18 -20.75 -16.34
N ILE A 220 -12.72 -21.04 -15.11
CA ILE A 220 -11.52 -20.44 -14.54
C ILE A 220 -10.26 -21.05 -15.18
N ASP A 221 -9.38 -20.18 -15.68
CA ASP A 221 -8.17 -20.57 -16.40
C ASP A 221 -6.93 -20.56 -15.49
N ILE A 222 -6.91 -19.68 -14.49
CA ILE A 222 -5.79 -19.47 -13.56
C ILE A 222 -6.34 -19.46 -12.13
N LEU A 223 -5.73 -20.25 -11.24
CA LEU A 223 -6.03 -20.27 -9.81
C LEU A 223 -4.75 -19.97 -9.02
N ILE A 224 -4.80 -18.95 -8.18
CA ILE A 224 -3.70 -18.58 -7.28
C ILE A 224 -4.24 -18.61 -5.86
N VAL A 225 -3.64 -19.44 -5.02
CA VAL A 225 -3.99 -19.53 -3.60
C VAL A 225 -2.79 -19.07 -2.78
N ASN A 226 -3.02 -18.20 -1.80
CA ASN A 226 -1.98 -17.82 -0.84
C ASN A 226 -2.42 -18.11 0.61
N CYS A 227 -1.53 -18.77 1.34
CA CYS A 227 -1.58 -18.99 2.79
C CYS A 227 -0.15 -19.12 3.31
N SER A 228 0.23 -18.30 4.29
CA SER A 228 1.63 -18.19 4.68
C SER A 228 2.11 -19.39 5.47
N LEU A 229 1.34 -19.81 6.48
CA LEU A 229 1.80 -20.71 7.52
C LEU A 229 1.20 -22.13 7.45
N PHE A 230 0.29 -22.40 6.51
CA PHE A 230 -0.25 -23.75 6.28
C PHE A 230 -0.15 -24.14 4.81
N ASN A 231 0.81 -25.01 4.52
CA ASN A 231 1.10 -25.48 3.16
C ASN A 231 1.17 -27.02 3.15
N PRO A 232 0.00 -27.71 3.24
CA PRO A 232 -0.05 -29.16 3.29
C PRO A 232 0.32 -29.81 1.95
N THR A 233 0.52 -31.13 1.98
CA THR A 233 0.54 -31.98 0.78
C THR A 233 -0.68 -32.90 0.81
N PRO A 234 -1.55 -32.90 -0.23
CA PRO A 234 -1.60 -31.99 -1.39
C PRO A 234 -1.82 -30.52 -1.02
N SER A 235 -1.48 -29.59 -1.93
CA SER A 235 -1.58 -28.14 -1.71
C SER A 235 -3.03 -27.64 -1.55
N LEU A 236 -3.20 -26.45 -0.96
CA LEU A 236 -4.52 -25.80 -0.85
C LEU A 236 -5.15 -25.54 -2.23
N SER A 237 -4.34 -25.17 -3.21
CA SER A 237 -4.80 -25.02 -4.59
C SER A 237 -5.29 -26.35 -5.20
N ALA A 238 -4.67 -27.48 -4.87
CA ALA A 238 -5.14 -28.79 -5.29
C ALA A 238 -6.45 -29.18 -4.60
N MET A 239 -6.66 -28.77 -3.34
CA MET A 239 -7.94 -28.97 -2.64
C MET A 239 -9.09 -28.25 -3.38
N ILE A 240 -8.89 -27.00 -3.80
CA ILE A 240 -9.87 -26.24 -4.59
C ILE A 240 -10.12 -26.90 -5.96
N VAL A 241 -9.05 -27.29 -6.68
CA VAL A 241 -9.18 -27.99 -7.97
C VAL A 241 -10.02 -29.26 -7.84
N ASN A 242 -9.76 -30.06 -6.80
CA ASN A 242 -10.50 -31.29 -6.54
C ASN A 242 -11.96 -31.03 -6.12
N HIS A 243 -12.22 -30.01 -5.30
CA HIS A 243 -13.56 -29.69 -4.81
C HIS A 243 -14.49 -29.24 -5.95
N TYR A 244 -14.06 -28.26 -6.75
CA TYR A 244 -14.88 -27.69 -7.83
C TYR A 244 -14.78 -28.44 -9.17
N LYS A 245 -14.00 -29.53 -9.21
CA LYS A 245 -13.75 -30.32 -10.44
C LYS A 245 -13.31 -29.41 -11.59
N LEU A 246 -12.31 -28.57 -11.31
CA LEU A 246 -11.74 -27.65 -12.28
C LEU A 246 -11.08 -28.42 -13.44
N ARG A 247 -10.88 -27.75 -14.56
CA ARG A 247 -10.36 -28.39 -15.78
C ARG A 247 -8.93 -28.89 -15.59
N THR A 248 -8.57 -29.92 -16.35
CA THR A 248 -7.24 -30.55 -16.30
C THR A 248 -6.11 -29.63 -16.75
N ASP A 249 -6.41 -28.57 -17.49
CA ASP A 249 -5.47 -27.59 -18.03
C ASP A 249 -5.33 -26.32 -17.16
N ILE A 250 -5.94 -26.30 -15.96
CA ILE A 250 -5.90 -25.13 -15.08
C ILE A 250 -4.47 -24.78 -14.64
N LYS A 251 -4.13 -23.50 -14.71
CA LYS A 251 -2.87 -22.98 -14.16
C LYS A 251 -3.03 -22.74 -12.66
N SER A 252 -2.73 -23.75 -11.86
CA SER A 252 -2.84 -23.72 -10.39
C SER A 252 -1.52 -23.37 -9.71
N ILE A 253 -1.51 -22.39 -8.81
CA ILE A 253 -0.33 -21.92 -8.08
C ILE A 253 -0.68 -21.79 -6.59
N ASN A 254 0.19 -22.31 -5.73
CA ASN A 254 0.09 -22.18 -4.27
C ASN A 254 1.28 -21.38 -3.73
N LEU A 255 0.97 -20.33 -2.97
CA LEU A 255 1.91 -19.34 -2.48
C LEU A 255 2.00 -19.37 -0.95
N GLY A 256 3.21 -19.59 -0.41
CA GLY A 256 3.47 -19.65 1.04
C GLY A 256 4.56 -18.70 1.52
N GLY A 257 4.67 -18.51 2.85
CA GLY A 257 5.78 -17.80 3.49
C GLY A 257 5.92 -16.29 3.19
N MET A 258 4.87 -15.62 2.71
CA MET A 258 4.93 -14.19 2.31
C MET A 258 4.25 -13.22 3.29
N GLY A 259 3.53 -13.75 4.29
CA GLY A 259 2.84 -12.97 5.31
C GLY A 259 1.68 -12.15 4.75
N CYS A 260 1.26 -11.13 5.50
CA CYS A 260 0.05 -10.36 5.21
C CYS A 260 0.05 -9.59 3.87
N SER A 261 1.21 -9.43 3.21
CA SER A 261 1.29 -8.80 1.88
C SER A 261 1.05 -9.77 0.72
N ALA A 262 0.87 -11.07 1.00
CA ALA A 262 0.71 -12.11 -0.01
C ALA A 262 -0.51 -11.90 -0.92
N GLY A 263 -1.57 -11.25 -0.43
CA GLY A 263 -2.75 -10.91 -1.22
C GLY A 263 -2.40 -10.03 -2.42
N LEU A 264 -1.70 -8.92 -2.19
CA LEU A 264 -1.28 -8.01 -3.27
C LEU A 264 -0.19 -8.63 -4.18
N ILE A 265 0.69 -9.46 -3.63
CA ILE A 265 1.65 -10.23 -4.43
C ILE A 265 0.91 -11.18 -5.39
N SER A 266 -0.18 -11.79 -4.92
CA SER A 266 -1.01 -12.68 -5.74
C SER A 266 -1.74 -11.92 -6.84
N ILE A 267 -2.18 -10.67 -6.58
CA ILE A 267 -2.75 -9.79 -7.62
C ILE A 267 -1.71 -9.43 -8.67
N GLU A 268 -0.47 -9.13 -8.28
CA GLU A 268 0.64 -8.90 -9.21
C GLU A 268 0.89 -10.13 -10.10
N LEU A 269 0.94 -11.31 -9.49
CA LEU A 269 1.12 -12.57 -10.21
C LEU A 269 -0.04 -12.83 -11.18
N ALA A 270 -1.28 -12.62 -10.73
CA ALA A 270 -2.47 -12.75 -11.57
C ALA A 270 -2.42 -11.79 -12.76
N LYS A 271 -2.03 -10.53 -12.54
CA LYS A 271 -1.83 -9.55 -13.62
C LYS A 271 -0.85 -10.08 -14.66
N ASN A 272 0.32 -10.55 -14.23
CA ASN A 272 1.35 -11.05 -15.14
C ASN A 272 0.89 -12.29 -15.94
N LEU A 273 0.20 -13.22 -15.28
CA LEU A 273 -0.36 -14.40 -15.95
C LEU A 273 -1.49 -14.03 -16.91
N LEU A 274 -2.35 -13.07 -16.57
CA LEU A 274 -3.36 -12.55 -17.47
C LEU A 274 -2.75 -11.78 -18.66
N GLN A 275 -1.61 -11.10 -18.50
CA GLN A 275 -0.92 -10.53 -19.67
C GLN A 275 -0.38 -11.63 -20.59
N ALA A 276 0.16 -12.70 -20.01
CA ALA A 276 0.69 -13.84 -20.77
C ALA A 276 -0.42 -14.71 -21.40
N ASN A 277 -1.64 -14.70 -20.87
CA ASN A 277 -2.75 -15.54 -21.31
C ASN A 277 -3.94 -14.66 -21.76
N PRO A 278 -4.07 -14.38 -23.08
CA PRO A 278 -5.20 -13.63 -23.63
C PRO A 278 -6.56 -14.24 -23.25
N ASN A 279 -7.58 -13.40 -23.08
CA ASN A 279 -8.97 -13.82 -22.90
C ASN A 279 -9.17 -14.89 -21.81
N SER A 280 -8.53 -14.70 -20.65
CA SER A 280 -8.52 -15.63 -19.53
C SER A 280 -9.18 -15.05 -18.27
N LEU A 281 -9.67 -15.93 -17.41
CA LEU A 281 -10.16 -15.63 -16.06
C LEU A 281 -9.17 -16.16 -15.02
N ALA A 282 -8.88 -15.33 -14.02
CA ALA A 282 -8.05 -15.70 -12.90
C ALA A 282 -8.81 -15.55 -11.59
N VAL A 283 -8.67 -16.51 -10.69
CA VAL A 283 -9.18 -16.43 -9.31
C VAL A 283 -8.01 -16.40 -8.35
N VAL A 284 -8.00 -15.40 -7.48
CA VAL A 284 -7.05 -15.30 -6.36
C VAL A 284 -7.79 -15.59 -5.06
N VAL A 285 -7.33 -16.58 -4.31
CA VAL A 285 -7.83 -16.91 -2.98
C VAL A 285 -6.75 -16.55 -1.95
N SER A 286 -7.10 -15.69 -1.02
CA SER A 286 -6.22 -15.27 0.08
C SER A 286 -6.82 -15.74 1.39
N THR A 287 -6.05 -16.47 2.20
CA THR A 287 -6.46 -16.93 3.52
C THR A 287 -5.25 -17.14 4.40
N GLU A 288 -5.45 -17.24 5.71
CA GLU A 288 -4.42 -17.67 6.65
C GLU A 288 -5.02 -18.68 7.61
N ASN A 289 -4.39 -19.85 7.69
CA ASN A 289 -4.75 -20.85 8.66
C ASN A 289 -4.06 -20.55 9.99
N ILE A 290 -4.86 -20.33 11.02
CA ILE A 290 -4.32 -20.02 12.36
C ILE A 290 -4.37 -21.23 13.29
N THR A 291 -5.09 -22.31 12.94
CA THR A 291 -5.23 -23.52 13.77
C THR A 291 -3.88 -24.11 14.17
N LEU A 292 -2.97 -24.39 13.23
CA LEU A 292 -1.68 -25.03 13.57
C LEU A 292 -0.60 -24.06 14.05
N ASN A 293 -0.89 -22.76 14.07
CA ASN A 293 0.08 -21.72 14.34
C ASN A 293 -0.18 -20.99 15.67
N TRP A 294 -1.05 -21.55 16.51
CA TRP A 294 -1.29 -21.02 17.84
C TRP A 294 -0.09 -21.28 18.76
N TYR A 295 0.46 -20.21 19.34
CA TYR A 295 1.66 -20.30 20.17
C TYR A 295 1.30 -20.50 21.64
N PHE A 296 1.81 -21.57 22.28
CA PHE A 296 1.61 -21.89 23.71
C PHE A 296 2.80 -21.53 24.59
N GLY A 297 3.86 -20.96 24.02
CA GLY A 297 5.02 -20.54 24.81
C GLY A 297 4.83 -19.18 25.46
N ASN A 298 5.89 -18.68 26.09
CA ASN A 298 5.86 -17.45 26.89
C ASN A 298 6.77 -16.33 26.33
N ASP A 299 7.28 -16.49 25.10
CA ASP A 299 8.00 -15.41 24.41
C ASP A 299 7.00 -14.34 23.93
N LYS A 300 7.09 -13.15 24.54
CA LYS A 300 6.23 -11.99 24.24
C LYS A 300 6.31 -11.55 22.78
N SER A 301 7.43 -11.79 22.10
CA SER A 301 7.60 -11.46 20.68
C SER A 301 6.75 -12.32 19.74
N MET A 302 6.33 -13.51 20.18
CA MET A 302 5.49 -14.44 19.42
C MET A 302 4.00 -14.37 19.80
N LEU A 303 3.70 -13.94 21.03
CA LEU A 303 2.32 -13.89 21.55
C LEU A 303 1.44 -12.80 20.94
N LEU A 304 2.03 -11.78 20.33
CA LEU A 304 1.31 -10.75 19.60
C LEU A 304 0.41 -11.37 18.51
N CYS A 305 0.85 -12.47 17.90
CA CYS A 305 0.08 -13.15 16.86
C CYS A 305 -1.25 -13.70 17.39
N ASN A 306 -1.26 -14.37 18.55
CA ASN A 306 -2.49 -14.91 19.15
C ASN A 306 -3.53 -13.80 19.45
N CYS A 307 -3.06 -12.62 19.84
CA CYS A 307 -3.94 -11.50 20.20
C CYS A 307 -4.61 -10.84 18.98
N LEU A 308 -3.94 -10.85 17.82
CA LEU A 308 -4.34 -10.08 16.64
C LEU A 308 -5.00 -10.93 15.54
N PHE A 309 -4.45 -12.11 15.26
CA PHE A 309 -4.87 -12.90 14.11
C PHE A 309 -6.22 -13.56 14.34
N ARG A 310 -7.04 -13.56 13.30
CA ARG A 310 -8.41 -14.08 13.31
C ARG A 310 -8.70 -14.79 12.00
N MET A 311 -9.71 -15.65 12.04
CA MET A 311 -10.15 -16.40 10.86
C MET A 311 -10.70 -15.45 9.80
N GLY A 312 -10.26 -15.64 8.55
CA GLY A 312 -10.80 -14.92 7.41
C GLY A 312 -10.20 -15.36 6.09
N GLY A 313 -10.84 -14.94 5.01
CA GLY A 313 -10.37 -15.19 3.66
C GLY A 313 -11.15 -14.40 2.62
N ALA A 314 -10.56 -14.27 1.44
CA ALA A 314 -11.17 -13.58 0.31
C ALA A 314 -10.89 -14.31 -1.00
N ALA A 315 -11.91 -14.36 -1.86
CA ALA A 315 -11.81 -14.83 -3.23
C ALA A 315 -12.05 -13.66 -4.20
N VAL A 316 -11.17 -13.52 -5.19
CA VAL A 316 -11.11 -12.36 -6.08
C VAL A 316 -11.11 -12.84 -7.52
N LEU A 317 -12.10 -12.42 -8.32
CA LEU A 317 -12.22 -12.77 -9.73
C LEU A 317 -11.65 -11.66 -10.62
N LEU A 318 -10.61 -11.99 -11.37
CA LEU A 318 -9.94 -11.11 -12.32
C LEU A 318 -10.17 -11.59 -13.75
N SER A 319 -10.25 -10.65 -14.69
CA SER A 319 -10.42 -10.92 -16.12
C SER A 319 -9.60 -9.97 -16.97
N ASN A 320 -9.09 -10.44 -18.10
CA ASN A 320 -8.57 -9.59 -19.18
C ASN A 320 -9.45 -9.64 -20.44
N LYS A 321 -10.67 -10.21 -20.35
CA LYS A 321 -11.61 -10.31 -21.47
C LYS A 321 -12.28 -8.95 -21.67
N ASN A 322 -12.23 -8.42 -22.89
CA ASN A 322 -12.85 -7.12 -23.21
C ASN A 322 -14.34 -7.05 -22.86
N ARG A 323 -15.07 -8.17 -23.04
CA ARG A 323 -16.50 -8.27 -22.72
C ARG A 323 -16.81 -8.12 -21.22
N ASP A 324 -15.83 -8.37 -20.35
CA ASP A 324 -16.04 -8.30 -18.90
C ASP A 324 -15.90 -6.86 -18.36
N ARG A 325 -15.44 -5.91 -19.17
CA ARG A 325 -15.26 -4.51 -18.76
C ARG A 325 -16.55 -3.89 -18.19
N SER A 326 -17.69 -4.11 -18.83
CA SER A 326 -18.98 -3.51 -18.43
C SER A 326 -19.54 -4.06 -17.13
N ARG A 327 -19.27 -5.34 -16.82
CA ARG A 327 -19.69 -6.01 -15.57
C ARG A 327 -18.68 -5.85 -14.43
N SER A 328 -17.47 -5.40 -14.72
CA SER A 328 -16.41 -5.32 -13.72
C SER A 328 -16.56 -4.12 -12.79
N LYS A 329 -16.18 -4.31 -11.54
CA LYS A 329 -16.22 -3.25 -10.52
C LYS A 329 -15.03 -2.30 -10.65
N TYR A 330 -13.82 -2.85 -10.83
CA TYR A 330 -12.59 -2.06 -10.88
C TYR A 330 -11.68 -2.47 -12.03
N GLU A 331 -10.76 -1.58 -12.39
CA GLU A 331 -9.62 -1.84 -13.26
C GLU A 331 -8.33 -1.67 -12.46
N LEU A 332 -7.40 -2.62 -12.61
CA LEU A 332 -6.09 -2.55 -11.98
C LEU A 332 -5.18 -1.61 -12.77
N VAL A 333 -4.84 -0.47 -12.18
CA VAL A 333 -4.04 0.57 -12.83
C VAL A 333 -2.55 0.32 -12.60
N HIS A 334 -2.14 0.23 -11.33
CA HIS A 334 -0.74 0.06 -10.95
C HIS A 334 -0.59 -0.98 -9.85
N VAL A 335 0.55 -1.67 -9.87
CA VAL A 335 1.01 -2.52 -8.77
C VAL A 335 2.47 -2.19 -8.54
N VAL A 336 2.85 -1.95 -7.30
CA VAL A 336 4.22 -1.61 -6.91
C VAL A 336 4.65 -2.53 -5.79
N ARG A 337 5.74 -3.27 -6.03
CA ARG A 337 6.34 -4.20 -5.08
C ARG A 337 7.67 -3.69 -4.57
N THR A 338 7.82 -3.67 -3.26
CA THR A 338 9.09 -3.41 -2.57
C THR A 338 9.49 -4.64 -1.77
N HIS A 339 10.72 -5.12 -1.99
CA HIS A 339 11.30 -6.23 -1.25
C HIS A 339 12.61 -5.80 -0.59
N LYS A 340 12.70 -5.92 0.73
CA LYS A 340 13.87 -5.50 1.52
C LYS A 340 14.66 -6.66 2.10
N GLY A 341 14.33 -7.91 1.81
CA GLY A 341 15.02 -9.06 2.41
C GLY A 341 16.45 -9.35 2.01
N ALA A 342 17.08 -8.48 1.23
CA ALA A 342 18.53 -8.47 1.12
C ALA A 342 19.20 -7.81 2.33
N ASP A 343 18.45 -7.00 3.10
CA ASP A 343 18.89 -6.40 4.35
C ASP A 343 18.56 -7.35 5.51
N GLU A 344 19.56 -7.63 6.36
CA GLU A 344 19.47 -8.64 7.42
C GLU A 344 18.44 -8.26 8.49
N LYS A 345 18.35 -6.97 8.86
CA LYS A 345 17.31 -6.49 9.79
C LYS A 345 15.92 -6.71 9.22
N SER A 346 15.75 -6.43 7.93
CA SER A 346 14.49 -6.64 7.23
C SER A 346 14.12 -8.11 7.12
N TYR A 347 15.11 -8.98 6.86
CA TYR A 347 14.92 -10.43 6.75
C TYR A 347 14.50 -11.07 8.09
N ASN A 348 15.19 -10.73 9.17
CA ASN A 348 14.94 -11.26 10.51
C ASN A 348 13.76 -10.59 11.24
N CYS A 349 13.09 -9.63 10.60
CA CYS A 349 12.08 -8.79 11.22
C CYS A 349 10.80 -9.54 11.61
N VAL A 350 10.36 -10.47 10.77
CA VAL A 350 9.20 -11.34 11.00
C VAL A 350 9.63 -12.74 10.62
N TYR A 351 9.82 -13.59 11.61
CA TYR A 351 10.48 -14.87 11.41
C TYR A 351 9.81 -15.98 12.21
N GLN A 352 9.57 -17.13 11.57
CA GLN A 352 9.07 -18.30 12.25
C GLN A 352 10.25 -19.05 12.87
N ARG A 353 10.24 -19.23 14.20
CA ARG A 353 11.32 -19.90 14.94
C ARG A 353 10.74 -20.66 16.13
N GLU A 354 11.55 -21.56 16.66
CA GLU A 354 11.30 -22.19 17.96
C GLU A 354 11.74 -21.23 19.08
N ASP A 355 11.01 -21.27 20.19
CA ASP A 355 11.48 -20.69 21.45
C ASP A 355 12.46 -21.63 22.18
N ASP A 356 12.96 -21.21 23.33
CA ASP A 356 13.94 -21.96 24.13
C ASP A 356 13.41 -23.34 24.62
N LYS A 357 12.10 -23.59 24.49
CA LYS A 357 11.43 -24.83 24.86
C LYS A 357 11.03 -25.67 23.63
N GLY A 358 11.43 -25.28 22.43
CA GLY A 358 11.09 -25.96 21.18
C GLY A 358 9.66 -25.68 20.68
N THR A 359 8.96 -24.68 21.24
CA THR A 359 7.62 -24.32 20.77
C THR A 359 7.74 -23.39 19.58
N ILE A 360 7.18 -23.79 18.44
CA ILE A 360 7.20 -22.99 17.21
C ILE A 360 6.25 -21.79 17.33
N GLY A 361 6.73 -20.61 16.97
CA GLY A 361 5.93 -19.40 16.86
C GLY A 361 6.48 -18.42 15.82
N VAL A 362 5.72 -17.36 15.54
CA VAL A 362 6.15 -16.28 14.65
C VAL A 362 6.62 -15.10 15.48
N SER A 363 7.93 -14.88 15.50
CA SER A 363 8.59 -13.82 16.24
C SER A 363 8.52 -12.50 15.48
N LEU A 364 8.10 -11.43 16.15
CA LEU A 364 8.15 -10.06 15.66
C LEU A 364 9.31 -9.30 16.31
N ALA A 365 10.23 -8.79 15.49
CA ALA A 365 11.38 -8.02 15.95
C ALA A 365 10.97 -6.64 16.51
N ARG A 366 11.77 -6.08 17.42
CA ARG A 366 11.50 -4.76 18.02
C ARG A 366 11.60 -3.64 16.99
N GLU A 367 12.45 -3.83 15.99
CA GLU A 367 12.69 -2.91 14.87
C GLU A 367 11.59 -2.97 13.80
N LEU A 368 10.54 -3.77 13.98
CA LEU A 368 9.47 -3.98 13.01
C LEU A 368 8.90 -2.67 12.48
N MET A 369 8.64 -1.71 13.36
CA MET A 369 8.17 -0.40 12.93
C MET A 369 9.20 0.23 12.00
N ALA A 370 10.44 0.45 12.45
CA ALA A 370 11.51 1.07 11.65
C ALA A 370 11.68 0.43 10.25
N VAL A 371 11.71 -0.90 10.19
CA VAL A 371 11.81 -1.68 8.94
C VAL A 371 10.59 -1.45 8.04
N ALA A 372 9.38 -1.46 8.61
CA ALA A 372 8.15 -1.20 7.86
C ALA A 372 8.13 0.20 7.26
N GLY A 373 8.64 1.20 7.98
CA GLY A 373 8.73 2.57 7.48
C GLY A 373 9.71 2.74 6.32
N ASP A 374 10.88 2.10 6.37
CA ASP A 374 11.82 2.14 5.25
C ASP A 374 11.27 1.42 4.01
N ALA A 375 10.56 0.30 4.20
CA ALA A 375 9.87 -0.40 3.14
C ALA A 375 8.74 0.45 2.53
N LEU A 376 7.90 1.07 3.37
CA LEU A 376 6.85 2.00 2.96
C LEU A 376 7.42 3.15 2.14
N LYS A 377 8.44 3.83 2.68
CA LYS A 377 9.09 4.96 2.04
C LYS A 377 9.58 4.61 0.63
N THR A 378 10.19 3.43 0.49
CA THR A 378 10.65 2.94 -0.81
C THR A 378 9.48 2.68 -1.76
N ASN A 379 8.39 2.10 -1.25
CA ASN A 379 7.18 1.82 -2.02
C ASN A 379 6.51 3.12 -2.52
N ILE A 380 6.22 4.07 -1.62
CA ILE A 380 5.56 5.35 -1.98
C ILE A 380 6.42 6.22 -2.90
N THR A 381 7.75 6.18 -2.76
CA THR A 381 8.67 6.87 -3.68
C THR A 381 8.58 6.29 -5.09
N THR A 382 8.36 4.98 -5.21
CA THR A 382 8.20 4.30 -6.51
C THR A 382 6.79 4.52 -7.08
N LEU A 383 5.78 4.57 -6.22
CA LEU A 383 4.39 4.78 -6.60
C LEU A 383 4.10 6.23 -7.02
N GLY A 384 4.70 7.21 -6.35
CA GLY A 384 4.42 8.64 -6.54
C GLY A 384 4.39 9.09 -8.02
N PRO A 385 5.44 8.85 -8.82
CA PRO A 385 5.48 9.22 -10.24
C PRO A 385 4.39 8.59 -11.11
N LEU A 386 3.77 7.49 -10.66
CA LEU A 386 2.73 6.79 -11.39
C LEU A 386 1.33 7.34 -11.15
N VAL A 387 1.11 7.99 -10.00
CA VAL A 387 -0.25 8.31 -9.52
C VAL A 387 -0.46 9.78 -9.20
N LEU A 388 0.61 10.50 -8.85
CA LEU A 388 0.51 11.90 -8.44
C LEU A 388 0.37 12.82 -9.65
N PRO A 389 -0.39 13.92 -9.52
CA PRO A 389 -0.43 14.99 -10.52
C PRO A 389 0.97 15.58 -10.79
N TRP A 390 1.16 16.12 -11.99
CA TRP A 390 2.44 16.72 -12.40
C TRP A 390 2.92 17.85 -11.49
N THR A 391 2.00 18.62 -10.87
CA THR A 391 2.32 19.70 -9.92
C THR A 391 3.03 19.15 -8.67
N GLU A 392 2.50 18.09 -8.08
CA GLU A 392 3.09 17.39 -6.93
C GLU A 392 4.45 16.76 -7.29
N GLN A 393 4.54 16.16 -8.49
CA GLN A 393 5.79 15.60 -8.99
C GLN A 393 6.87 16.66 -9.15
N LEU A 394 6.51 17.84 -9.67
CA LEU A 394 7.43 18.97 -9.81
C LEU A 394 7.91 19.47 -8.44
N MET A 395 7.01 19.67 -7.48
CA MET A 395 7.36 20.10 -6.12
C MET A 395 8.31 19.12 -5.42
N PHE A 396 8.02 17.82 -5.55
CA PHE A 396 8.89 16.78 -5.05
C PHE A 396 10.28 16.81 -5.73
N PHE A 397 10.30 16.94 -7.05
CA PHE A 397 11.54 17.00 -7.83
C PHE A 397 12.40 18.23 -7.49
N VAL A 398 11.80 19.42 -7.42
CA VAL A 398 12.47 20.67 -7.01
C VAL A 398 13.08 20.53 -5.61
N THR A 399 12.35 19.90 -4.69
CA THR A 399 12.86 19.65 -3.33
C THR A 399 14.03 18.66 -3.33
N LEU A 400 13.98 17.61 -4.16
CA LEU A 400 15.11 16.68 -4.34
C LEU A 400 16.34 17.38 -4.93
N VAL A 401 16.15 18.26 -5.93
CA VAL A 401 17.23 19.05 -6.55
C VAL A 401 17.85 20.01 -5.54
N ARG A 402 17.04 20.79 -4.82
CA ARG A 402 17.50 21.70 -3.75
C ARG A 402 18.29 20.97 -2.67
N LYS A 403 17.85 19.78 -2.27
CA LYS A 403 18.54 19.00 -1.26
C LYS A 403 19.84 18.37 -1.77
N LYS A 404 19.86 17.85 -3.00
CA LYS A 404 20.97 17.05 -3.51
C LYS A 404 22.04 17.86 -4.26
N ILE A 405 21.62 18.87 -5.02
CA ILE A 405 22.52 19.74 -5.79
C ILE A 405 22.95 20.93 -4.93
N PHE A 406 22.00 21.61 -4.29
CA PHE A 406 22.29 22.82 -3.52
C PHE A 406 22.64 22.57 -2.05
N LYS A 407 22.72 21.30 -1.60
CA LYS A 407 22.97 20.88 -0.20
C LYS A 407 22.12 21.64 0.83
N ALA A 408 20.96 22.15 0.42
CA ALA A 408 20.13 22.97 1.26
C ALA A 408 19.44 22.10 2.33
N LYS A 409 19.40 22.58 3.58
CA LYS A 409 18.70 21.93 4.70
C LYS A 409 17.18 22.13 4.59
N VAL A 410 16.59 21.67 3.49
CA VAL A 410 15.13 21.77 3.25
C VAL A 410 14.46 20.52 3.80
N LYS A 411 13.34 20.71 4.52
CA LYS A 411 12.49 19.59 4.94
C LYS A 411 11.98 18.86 3.68
N PRO A 412 12.21 17.55 3.58
CA PRO A 412 11.80 16.75 2.43
C PRO A 412 10.27 16.81 2.27
N TYR A 413 9.84 17.11 1.05
CA TYR A 413 8.43 17.27 0.71
C TYR A 413 7.76 15.89 0.66
N ILE A 414 6.67 15.72 1.42
CA ILE A 414 5.80 14.55 1.35
C ILE A 414 4.70 14.90 0.34
N PRO A 415 4.62 14.21 -0.81
CA PRO A 415 3.54 14.46 -1.73
C PRO A 415 2.19 14.14 -1.09
N ASP A 416 1.18 14.94 -1.41
CA ASP A 416 -0.17 14.68 -0.90
C ASP A 416 -0.84 13.57 -1.71
N PHE A 417 -0.78 12.34 -1.19
CA PHE A 417 -1.41 11.18 -1.81
C PHE A 417 -2.94 11.24 -1.81
N LYS A 418 -3.59 12.14 -1.03
CA LYS A 418 -5.04 12.35 -1.10
C LYS A 418 -5.48 12.98 -2.42
N LEU A 419 -4.55 13.62 -3.16
CA LEU A 419 -4.82 14.10 -4.51
C LEU A 419 -4.82 12.96 -5.55
N ALA A 420 -4.15 11.86 -5.25
CA ALA A 420 -4.03 10.69 -6.12
C ALA A 420 -5.10 9.62 -5.83
N PHE A 421 -5.67 9.61 -4.63
CA PHE A 421 -6.59 8.56 -4.20
C PHE A 421 -7.73 9.12 -3.36
N GLU A 422 -8.94 8.71 -3.72
CA GLU A 422 -10.15 9.01 -2.97
C GLU A 422 -10.35 8.03 -1.80
N HIS A 423 -9.88 6.78 -1.94
CA HIS A 423 -10.06 5.74 -0.91
C HIS A 423 -8.75 5.02 -0.58
N PHE A 424 -8.57 4.69 0.70
CA PHE A 424 -7.39 4.02 1.23
C PHE A 424 -7.79 2.74 1.96
N CYS A 425 -7.16 1.63 1.59
CA CYS A 425 -7.23 0.34 2.26
C CYS A 425 -5.82 0.00 2.76
N ILE A 426 -5.59 0.21 4.05
CA ILE A 426 -4.30 0.04 4.68
C ILE A 426 -4.39 -1.20 5.55
N HIS A 427 -3.55 -2.20 5.23
CA HIS A 427 -3.59 -3.49 5.91
C HIS A 427 -3.69 -3.34 7.43
N ALA A 428 -4.80 -3.84 7.97
CA ALA A 428 -5.10 -3.94 9.39
C ALA A 428 -4.17 -4.93 10.14
N GLY A 429 -2.87 -4.67 10.16
CA GLY A 429 -1.88 -5.49 10.87
C GLY A 429 -1.95 -5.34 12.39
N GLY A 430 -2.41 -4.17 12.85
CA GLY A 430 -2.59 -3.80 14.26
C GLY A 430 -2.67 -2.29 14.41
N ARG A 431 -3.23 -1.82 15.53
CA ARG A 431 -3.46 -0.39 15.79
C ARG A 431 -2.21 0.48 15.62
N ALA A 432 -1.08 0.07 16.17
CA ALA A 432 0.16 0.85 16.11
C ALA A 432 0.63 1.11 14.67
N VAL A 433 0.46 0.13 13.77
CA VAL A 433 0.81 0.28 12.35
C VAL A 433 -0.12 1.29 11.68
N LEU A 434 -1.42 1.24 11.97
CA LEU A 434 -2.41 2.17 11.42
C LEU A 434 -2.19 3.61 11.90
N ASP A 435 -1.99 3.81 13.21
CA ASP A 435 -1.76 5.13 13.82
C ASP A 435 -0.52 5.80 13.20
N GLU A 436 0.52 5.00 13.00
CA GLU A 436 1.76 5.48 12.44
C GLU A 436 1.62 5.80 10.93
N LEU A 437 0.94 4.97 10.14
CA LEU A 437 0.68 5.26 8.72
C LEU A 437 -0.19 6.50 8.54
N GLN A 438 -1.22 6.67 9.36
CA GLN A 438 -2.07 7.86 9.37
C GLN A 438 -1.24 9.13 9.57
N LYS A 439 -0.35 9.12 10.57
CA LYS A 439 0.52 10.25 10.89
C LYS A 439 1.43 10.61 9.71
N ASN A 440 2.00 9.60 9.06
CA ASN A 440 3.04 9.80 8.04
C ASN A 440 2.51 10.13 6.65
N LEU A 441 1.30 9.67 6.33
CA LEU A 441 0.61 10.00 5.08
C LEU A 441 -0.36 11.17 5.27
N HIS A 442 -0.43 11.76 6.46
CA HIS A 442 -1.33 12.87 6.82
C HIS A 442 -2.80 12.56 6.45
N LEU A 443 -3.23 11.33 6.75
CA LEU A 443 -4.58 10.85 6.47
C LEU A 443 -5.56 11.28 7.56
N SER A 444 -6.78 11.61 7.17
CA SER A 444 -7.87 11.91 8.11
C SER A 444 -8.50 10.61 8.65
N GLU A 445 -9.27 10.74 9.74
CA GLU A 445 -10.05 9.62 10.30
C GLU A 445 -10.97 8.97 9.28
N TRP A 446 -11.56 9.75 8.38
CA TRP A 446 -12.42 9.24 7.30
C TRP A 446 -11.68 8.25 6.38
N HIS A 447 -10.41 8.51 6.06
CA HIS A 447 -9.58 7.60 5.25
C HIS A 447 -9.16 6.35 6.04
N MET A 448 -8.94 6.49 7.35
CA MET A 448 -8.49 5.38 8.21
C MET A 448 -9.65 4.48 8.67
N GLU A 449 -10.88 4.97 8.62
CA GLU A 449 -12.07 4.28 9.09
C GLU A 449 -12.22 2.85 8.53
N PRO A 450 -12.09 2.57 7.21
CA PRO A 450 -12.22 1.21 6.70
C PRO A 450 -11.22 0.23 7.34
N SER A 451 -9.98 0.68 7.54
CA SER A 451 -8.90 -0.12 8.11
C SER A 451 -9.11 -0.37 9.61
N ARG A 452 -9.49 0.68 10.36
CA ARG A 452 -9.76 0.60 11.80
C ARG A 452 -11.00 -0.24 12.12
N MET A 453 -12.08 -0.04 11.38
CA MET A 453 -13.31 -0.79 11.58
C MET A 453 -13.12 -2.27 11.20
N THR A 454 -12.36 -2.56 10.13
CA THR A 454 -12.01 -3.94 9.76
C THR A 454 -11.23 -4.64 10.88
N LEU A 455 -10.20 -3.97 11.43
CA LEU A 455 -9.44 -4.50 12.56
C LEU A 455 -10.34 -4.78 13.78
N HIS A 456 -11.29 -3.87 14.06
CA HIS A 456 -12.23 -4.03 15.15
C HIS A 456 -13.20 -5.20 14.93
N ARG A 457 -13.83 -5.28 13.75
CA ARG A 457 -14.89 -6.25 13.49
C ARG A 457 -14.38 -7.66 13.22
N PHE A 458 -13.25 -7.78 12.53
CA PHE A 458 -12.74 -9.05 12.02
C PHE A 458 -11.35 -9.40 12.54
N GLY A 459 -10.64 -8.48 13.19
CA GLY A 459 -9.24 -8.67 13.57
C GLY A 459 -8.31 -8.67 12.36
N ASN A 460 -7.09 -9.17 12.55
CA ASN A 460 -6.12 -9.32 11.47
C ASN A 460 -6.36 -10.66 10.75
N THR A 461 -6.95 -10.61 9.55
CA THR A 461 -7.15 -11.79 8.69
C THR A 461 -5.98 -12.01 7.71
N SER A 462 -4.78 -11.53 8.06
CA SER A 462 -3.55 -11.66 7.27
C SER A 462 -3.72 -11.08 5.84
N SER A 463 -3.44 -11.88 4.82
CA SER A 463 -3.44 -11.48 3.41
C SER A 463 -4.82 -11.10 2.86
N SER A 464 -5.92 -11.45 3.54
CA SER A 464 -7.27 -11.08 3.12
C SER A 464 -7.76 -9.74 3.66
N SER A 465 -7.12 -9.13 4.67
CA SER A 465 -7.66 -7.94 5.37
C SER A 465 -8.04 -6.79 4.44
N LEU A 466 -7.21 -6.51 3.42
CA LEU A 466 -7.44 -5.44 2.45
C LEU A 466 -8.77 -5.58 1.66
N TRP A 467 -9.28 -6.80 1.52
CA TRP A 467 -10.55 -7.06 0.86
C TRP A 467 -11.74 -6.79 1.76
N TYR A 468 -11.61 -7.00 3.08
CA TYR A 468 -12.61 -6.59 4.06
C TYR A 468 -12.70 -5.07 4.16
N GLU A 469 -11.56 -4.37 4.05
CA GLU A 469 -11.48 -2.90 4.03
C GLU A 469 -12.13 -2.32 2.77
N LEU A 470 -11.88 -2.93 1.60
CA LEU A 470 -12.55 -2.55 0.36
C LEU A 470 -14.04 -2.85 0.44
N ALA A 471 -14.44 -4.00 0.99
CA ALA A 471 -15.85 -4.36 1.19
C ALA A 471 -16.58 -3.39 2.13
N TYR A 472 -15.90 -2.88 3.18
CA TYR A 472 -16.44 -1.84 4.06
C TYR A 472 -16.70 -0.56 3.28
N THR A 473 -15.74 -0.16 2.45
CA THR A 473 -15.82 1.06 1.64
C THR A 473 -16.95 0.97 0.61
N GLU A 474 -17.10 -0.19 -0.04
CA GLU A 474 -18.26 -0.51 -0.88
C GLU A 474 -19.56 -0.44 -0.07
N ALA A 475 -19.58 -0.99 1.16
CA ALA A 475 -20.77 -1.07 1.98
C ALA A 475 -21.25 0.24 2.58
N LYS A 476 -20.33 1.18 2.80
CA LYS A 476 -20.69 2.57 3.10
C LYS A 476 -21.18 3.35 1.88
N GLY A 477 -21.22 2.74 0.69
CA GLY A 477 -21.61 3.43 -0.54
C GLY A 477 -20.66 4.57 -0.93
N ARG A 478 -19.40 4.50 -0.46
CA ARG A 478 -18.40 5.57 -0.66
C ARG A 478 -17.82 5.58 -2.08
N VAL A 479 -17.82 4.44 -2.76
CA VAL A 479 -17.15 4.27 -4.05
C VAL A 479 -18.06 4.65 -5.21
N THR A 480 -17.64 5.64 -5.99
CA THR A 480 -18.29 6.07 -7.23
C THR A 480 -17.45 5.74 -8.46
N GLY A 481 -18.05 5.85 -9.65
CA GLY A 481 -17.34 5.57 -10.90
C GLY A 481 -16.25 6.61 -11.16
N GLY A 482 -15.01 6.15 -11.40
CA GLY A 482 -13.84 6.99 -11.58
C GLY A 482 -12.91 7.04 -10.37
N ASP A 483 -13.44 6.77 -9.16
CA ASP A 483 -12.66 6.80 -7.91
C ASP A 483 -11.46 5.86 -7.96
N ARG A 484 -10.37 6.27 -7.33
CA ARG A 484 -9.14 5.50 -7.20
C ARG A 484 -9.00 5.01 -5.77
N VAL A 485 -8.79 3.70 -5.65
CA VAL A 485 -8.56 3.03 -4.36
C VAL A 485 -7.12 2.58 -4.29
N TRP A 486 -6.42 2.95 -3.22
CA TRP A 486 -5.09 2.46 -2.93
C TRP A 486 -5.13 1.41 -1.83
N GLN A 487 -4.70 0.20 -2.17
CA GLN A 487 -4.42 -0.87 -1.23
C GLN A 487 -2.94 -0.94 -0.91
N ILE A 488 -2.58 -1.02 0.37
CA ILE A 488 -1.18 -1.18 0.82
C ILE A 488 -1.05 -2.23 1.93
N ALA A 489 -0.12 -3.17 1.77
CA ALA A 489 0.14 -4.21 2.76
C ALA A 489 1.62 -4.45 3.02
N PHE A 490 1.90 -4.95 4.23
CA PHE A 490 3.22 -5.30 4.73
C PHE A 490 3.31 -6.81 5.00
N GLY A 491 4.49 -7.40 4.84
CA GLY A 491 4.69 -8.83 5.08
C GLY A 491 6.15 -9.18 5.35
N SER A 492 6.39 -10.43 5.74
CA SER A 492 7.73 -10.94 6.03
C SER A 492 8.66 -10.83 4.81
N GLY A 493 9.94 -10.58 5.06
CA GLY A 493 10.91 -10.33 4.01
C GLY A 493 11.90 -9.23 4.36
N PHE A 494 11.56 -8.00 4.72
CA PHE A 494 10.27 -7.34 4.81
C PHE A 494 9.78 -6.86 3.44
N LYS A 495 8.48 -6.91 3.20
CA LYS A 495 7.84 -6.55 1.94
C LYS A 495 6.82 -5.46 2.17
N CYS A 496 6.73 -4.53 1.23
CA CYS A 496 5.65 -3.52 1.18
C CYS A 496 5.11 -3.48 -0.25
N ASN A 497 3.83 -3.76 -0.40
CA ASN A 497 3.18 -3.88 -1.69
C ASN A 497 2.00 -2.93 -1.79
N SER A 498 1.83 -2.33 -2.96
CA SER A 498 0.73 -1.42 -3.28
C SER A 498 -0.01 -1.89 -4.52
N ALA A 499 -1.34 -1.80 -4.50
CA ALA A 499 -2.20 -1.95 -5.67
C ALA A 499 -3.13 -0.74 -5.79
N VAL A 500 -3.26 -0.24 -7.02
CA VAL A 500 -4.11 0.89 -7.35
C VAL A 500 -5.23 0.42 -8.26
N TRP A 501 -6.45 0.62 -7.79
CA TRP A 501 -7.67 0.27 -8.50
C TRP A 501 -8.39 1.54 -8.94
N ARG A 502 -9.02 1.52 -10.11
CA ARG A 502 -9.96 2.54 -10.56
C ARG A 502 -11.35 1.93 -10.66
N ALA A 503 -12.32 2.49 -9.96
CA ALA A 503 -13.71 2.07 -10.03
C ALA A 503 -14.26 2.38 -11.43
N LEU A 504 -14.82 1.35 -12.09
CA LEU A 504 -15.38 1.48 -13.44
C LEU A 504 -16.84 1.91 -13.43
N ARG A 505 -17.51 1.72 -12.29
CA ARG A 505 -18.92 2.01 -12.09
C ARG A 505 -19.19 2.31 -10.62
N LYS A 506 -20.32 2.97 -10.35
CA LYS A 506 -20.84 3.10 -8.99
C LYS A 506 -21.19 1.71 -8.45
N ILE A 507 -20.75 1.41 -7.23
CA ILE A 507 -21.08 0.14 -6.57
C ILE A 507 -22.46 0.32 -5.89
N PRO A 508 -23.47 -0.49 -6.26
CA PRO A 508 -24.81 -0.34 -5.68
C PRO A 508 -24.80 -0.70 -4.19
N VAL A 509 -25.32 0.22 -3.38
CA VAL A 509 -25.62 -0.03 -1.96
C VAL A 509 -26.81 -0.98 -1.92
N GLY A 510 -26.72 -2.09 -1.18
CA GLY A 510 -27.79 -3.07 -1.07
C GLY A 510 -27.52 -4.44 -1.71
N ASP A 511 -26.61 -4.54 -2.70
CA ASP A 511 -26.21 -5.84 -3.27
C ASP A 511 -25.09 -6.47 -2.43
N TRP A 512 -25.49 -6.93 -1.24
CA TRP A 512 -24.59 -7.41 -0.19
C TRP A 512 -24.10 -8.85 -0.37
N ARG A 513 -24.42 -9.50 -1.48
CA ARG A 513 -24.04 -10.89 -1.71
C ARG A 513 -22.51 -11.02 -1.69
N GLY A 514 -22.00 -11.83 -0.76
CA GLY A 514 -20.57 -12.04 -0.53
C GLY A 514 -19.84 -10.86 0.14
N ASN A 515 -20.53 -9.85 0.64
CA ASN A 515 -19.95 -8.78 1.45
C ASN A 515 -20.03 -9.15 2.95
N PRO A 516 -18.90 -9.22 3.68
CA PRO A 516 -18.89 -9.66 5.07
C PRO A 516 -19.55 -8.66 6.05
N TRP A 517 -19.87 -7.44 5.60
CA TRP A 517 -20.45 -6.36 6.41
C TRP A 517 -21.98 -6.28 6.35
N VAL A 518 -22.63 -7.15 5.58
CA VAL A 518 -24.07 -7.08 5.25
C VAL A 518 -25.00 -6.80 6.44
N ASP A 519 -24.72 -7.42 7.58
CA ASP A 519 -25.57 -7.43 8.77
C ASP A 519 -25.10 -6.44 9.85
N SER A 520 -23.91 -5.84 9.69
CA SER A 520 -23.32 -5.00 10.72
C SER A 520 -22.95 -3.60 10.24
N ILE A 521 -22.98 -3.30 8.93
CA ILE A 521 -22.48 -2.03 8.39
C ILE A 521 -23.12 -0.79 9.02
N GLU A 522 -24.38 -0.85 9.41
CA GLU A 522 -25.11 0.26 10.06
C GLU A 522 -24.64 0.55 11.48
N LYS A 523 -24.08 -0.45 12.17
CA LYS A 523 -23.54 -0.32 13.54
C LYS A 523 -22.15 0.35 13.58
N TYR A 524 -21.55 0.54 12.40
CA TYR A 524 -20.22 1.13 12.25
C TYR A 524 -20.33 2.55 11.65
N PRO A 525 -19.37 3.45 11.88
CA PRO A 525 -18.18 3.26 12.72
C PRO A 525 -18.54 3.24 14.20
N VAL A 526 -17.85 2.38 14.96
CA VAL A 526 -17.88 2.43 16.42
C VAL A 526 -16.83 3.43 16.91
N ASN A 527 -17.12 4.10 18.02
CA ASN A 527 -16.12 4.96 18.64
C ASN A 527 -15.07 4.08 19.32
N ILE A 528 -13.97 3.82 18.61
CA ILE A 528 -12.79 3.17 19.17
C ILE A 528 -12.14 4.23 20.04
N SER A 529 -12.60 4.35 21.30
CA SER A 529 -12.03 5.32 22.23
C SER A 529 -10.53 5.18 22.20
N SER A 530 -9.85 6.29 21.96
CA SER A 530 -8.43 6.33 22.23
C SER A 530 -8.30 6.02 23.71
N ALA A 531 -7.77 4.84 24.06
CA ALA A 531 -7.18 4.54 25.37
C ALA A 531 -6.00 5.50 25.66
N LYS A 532 -6.33 6.79 25.67
CA LYS A 532 -5.59 8.01 25.94
C LYS A 532 -6.60 8.85 26.73
N ALA A 533 -6.79 8.54 28.01
CA ALA A 533 -7.42 9.47 28.95
C ALA A 533 -7.39 9.01 30.42
N GLU A 534 -7.28 7.72 30.76
CA GLU A 534 -7.47 7.29 32.17
C GLU A 534 -6.25 6.68 32.88
N ASP A 535 -5.10 6.54 32.20
CA ASP A 535 -3.83 6.07 32.82
C ASP A 535 -2.76 7.18 32.91
N GLU A 536 -3.13 8.45 32.67
CA GLU A 536 -2.25 9.62 32.93
C GLU A 536 -2.42 10.19 34.35
N SER A 537 -3.15 9.50 35.25
CA SER A 537 -3.31 9.89 36.66
C SER A 537 -2.28 9.27 37.63
N ASP A 538 -1.45 8.32 37.21
CA ASP A 538 -0.28 7.87 37.98
C ASP A 538 0.98 8.71 37.67
N ALA A 539 0.80 10.04 37.69
CA ALA A 539 1.91 10.97 37.84
C ALA A 539 2.29 11.03 39.33
N PRO A 540 3.55 10.78 39.72
CA PRO A 540 3.93 10.88 41.12
C PRO A 540 3.75 12.32 41.63
N VAL A 541 2.99 12.39 42.72
CA VAL A 541 2.77 13.52 43.62
C VAL A 541 4.03 14.39 43.75
N ASN A 542 3.89 15.70 43.46
CA ASN A 542 4.93 16.69 43.75
C ASN A 542 5.33 16.63 45.24
N PRO A 543 6.63 16.53 45.59
CA PRO A 543 7.07 16.69 46.97
C PRO A 543 6.91 18.16 47.43
N PRO A 544 6.84 18.42 48.75
CA PRO A 544 6.39 19.69 49.31
C PRO A 544 7.34 20.84 48.99
N LYS A 545 6.77 22.02 48.73
CA LYS A 545 7.52 23.28 48.57
C LYS A 545 8.22 23.61 49.89
N VAL A 546 9.56 23.64 49.86
CA VAL A 546 10.36 24.31 50.87
C VAL A 546 10.31 25.80 50.55
N GLU A 547 9.78 26.57 51.50
CA GLU A 547 9.79 28.03 51.50
C GLU A 547 11.23 28.55 51.56
N GLU A 548 11.60 29.42 50.61
CA GLU A 548 12.74 30.32 50.81
C GLU A 548 12.30 31.76 50.55
N LYS A 549 12.46 32.55 51.62
CA LYS A 549 12.05 33.94 51.76
C LYS A 549 12.85 34.83 50.83
N LEU A 550 12.17 35.72 50.11
CA LEU A 550 12.71 37.01 49.71
C LEU A 550 11.57 38.03 49.74
N GLY A 551 11.80 39.08 50.53
CA GLY A 551 10.79 40.02 50.98
C GLY A 551 10.55 41.21 50.06
N VAL A 552 9.42 41.85 50.35
CA VAL A 552 9.15 43.30 50.29
C VAL A 552 9.03 43.93 48.88
N VAL A 553 7.76 44.09 48.48
CA VAL A 553 7.15 45.11 47.56
C VAL A 553 7.35 46.51 48.21
N PRO A 554 7.28 47.71 47.56
CA PRO A 554 6.30 48.05 46.51
C PRO A 554 6.55 49.21 45.50
N HIS A 555 5.56 49.33 44.59
CA HIS A 555 5.01 50.53 43.91
C HIS A 555 5.49 50.95 42.50
N GLY A 556 4.49 51.13 41.61
CA GLY A 556 4.39 52.35 40.79
C GLY A 556 3.93 52.21 39.33
N LEU A 557 2.64 52.49 39.08
CA LEU A 557 2.03 53.30 37.99
C LEU A 557 2.20 52.94 36.48
N SER A 558 1.03 52.85 35.80
CA SER A 558 0.53 53.49 34.54
C SER A 558 1.56 53.95 33.46
N THR A 559 1.33 54.04 32.14
CA THR A 559 0.17 54.14 31.21
C THR A 559 0.74 54.18 29.76
N ASP A 560 -0.13 54.05 28.74
CA ASP A 560 -0.02 54.59 27.36
C ASP A 560 1.03 54.01 26.39
N SER A 561 0.65 53.42 25.24
CA SER A 561 0.05 53.95 23.98
C SER A 561 1.09 54.38 22.94
N ASP A 562 0.80 54.01 21.68
CA ASP A 562 1.43 54.40 20.41
C ASP A 562 2.80 53.80 20.04
N VAL A 563 2.81 53.05 18.93
CA VAL A 563 3.33 53.51 17.62
C VAL A 563 3.06 52.39 16.60
N ALA A 564 1.95 52.56 15.86
CA ALA A 564 1.80 52.01 14.53
C ALA A 564 2.27 53.08 13.53
N LYS A 565 2.86 52.63 12.41
CA LYS A 565 3.39 53.36 11.23
C LYS A 565 4.91 53.51 11.17
N ARG A 566 5.52 52.63 10.38
CA ARG A 566 6.45 52.99 9.28
C ARG A 566 6.86 51.74 8.50
N PHE A 567 7.11 51.96 7.21
CA PHE A 567 7.59 51.03 6.18
C PHE A 567 6.53 50.26 5.36
N GLU A 568 5.70 51.04 4.65
CA GLU A 568 5.54 50.84 3.20
C GLU A 568 6.44 51.87 2.51
N ASP A 569 7.41 51.39 1.74
CA ASP A 569 7.96 51.94 0.49
C ASP A 569 9.34 51.32 0.26
N ASP A 570 9.38 50.22 -0.49
CA ASP A 570 10.33 50.10 -1.59
C ASP A 570 9.83 49.03 -2.57
N GLY A 571 9.50 49.50 -3.77
CA GLY A 571 9.04 48.71 -4.88
C GLY A 571 10.15 47.84 -5.45
N GLY A 572 9.83 46.57 -5.69
CA GLY A 572 10.68 45.61 -6.40
C GLY A 572 9.83 44.44 -6.86
N GLY A 573 8.94 44.68 -7.82
CA GLY A 573 8.24 43.61 -8.52
C GLY A 573 9.25 42.78 -9.31
N VAL A 574 9.45 41.53 -8.91
CA VAL A 574 10.18 40.53 -9.69
C VAL A 574 9.14 39.72 -10.45
N ASP A 575 9.14 39.84 -11.78
CA ASP A 575 8.22 39.13 -12.67
C ASP A 575 8.41 37.61 -12.54
N MET A 576 7.38 36.95 -12.02
CA MET A 576 7.35 35.50 -11.80
C MET A 576 7.40 34.71 -13.13
N GLU A 577 7.05 35.35 -14.26
CA GLU A 577 7.13 34.76 -15.59
C GLU A 577 8.58 34.69 -16.13
N GLU A 578 9.43 35.67 -15.85
CA GLU A 578 10.85 35.63 -16.28
C GLU A 578 11.64 34.55 -15.53
N MET A 579 11.34 34.33 -14.25
CA MET A 579 11.97 33.28 -13.45
C MET A 579 11.54 31.88 -13.93
N MET A 580 10.27 31.72 -14.34
CA MET A 580 9.74 30.47 -14.89
C MET A 580 10.36 30.12 -16.25
N PHE A 581 10.61 31.11 -17.12
CA PHE A 581 11.26 30.91 -18.42
C PHE A 581 12.76 30.61 -18.30
N ALA A 582 13.44 31.19 -17.30
CA ALA A 582 14.84 30.89 -17.01
C ALA A 582 15.02 29.44 -16.49
N ASP A 583 14.12 28.98 -15.61
CA ASP A 583 14.13 27.61 -15.08
C ASP A 583 13.75 26.58 -16.15
N LEU A 584 12.83 26.89 -17.06
CA LEU A 584 12.46 26.00 -18.17
C LEU A 584 13.61 25.81 -19.18
N LYS A 585 14.34 26.89 -19.51
CA LYS A 585 15.55 26.81 -20.35
C LYS A 585 16.66 25.99 -19.69
N MET A 586 16.78 26.04 -18.36
CA MET A 586 17.77 25.27 -17.60
C MET A 586 17.43 23.77 -17.57
N VAL A 587 16.14 23.41 -17.43
CA VAL A 587 15.65 22.02 -17.48
C VAL A 587 15.86 21.39 -18.85
N VAL A 588 15.60 22.13 -19.94
CA VAL A 588 15.85 21.65 -21.31
C VAL A 588 17.36 21.49 -21.57
N GLY A 589 18.19 22.41 -21.08
CA GLY A 589 19.65 22.31 -21.21
C GLY A 589 20.25 21.08 -20.50
N ILE A 590 19.78 20.74 -19.30
CA ILE A 590 20.30 19.58 -18.54
C ILE A 590 19.87 18.25 -19.17
N ILE A 591 18.69 18.18 -19.78
CA ILE A 591 18.22 16.98 -20.49
C ILE A 591 19.06 16.72 -21.74
N VAL A 592 19.38 17.77 -22.52
CA VAL A 592 20.20 17.64 -23.74
C VAL A 592 21.66 17.28 -23.41
N PHE A 593 22.27 17.89 -22.39
CA PHE A 593 23.65 17.57 -21.99
C PHE A 593 23.79 16.17 -21.36
N SER A 594 22.74 15.63 -20.74
CA SER A 594 22.74 14.26 -20.21
C SER A 594 22.60 13.19 -21.31
N GLU A 595 21.99 13.51 -22.45
CA GLU A 595 21.87 12.60 -23.60
C GLU A 595 23.15 12.55 -24.46
N GLU A 596 23.87 13.67 -24.64
CA GLU A 596 25.17 13.67 -25.31
C GLU A 596 26.23 12.85 -24.53
N ALA A 597 26.21 12.91 -23.19
CA ALA A 597 27.10 12.12 -22.36
C ALA A 597 26.78 10.61 -22.38
N ALA A 598 25.53 10.22 -22.67
CA ALA A 598 25.11 8.83 -22.85
C ALA A 598 25.44 8.31 -24.26
N PHE A 599 25.37 9.16 -25.28
CA PHE A 599 25.71 8.82 -26.66
C PHE A 599 27.22 8.55 -26.83
N ILE A 600 28.09 9.29 -26.14
CA ILE A 600 29.56 9.10 -26.22
C ILE A 600 30.04 7.82 -25.49
N ARG A 601 29.27 7.28 -24.54
CA ARG A 601 29.65 6.05 -23.81
C ARG A 601 29.11 4.75 -24.41
N GLY A 602 28.33 4.82 -25.49
CA GLY A 602 27.72 3.65 -26.15
C GLY A 602 28.48 3.07 -27.35
N ILE A 603 29.62 3.65 -27.75
CA ILE A 603 30.32 3.27 -29.00
C ILE A 603 31.48 2.27 -28.82
N ASN A 604 31.83 1.86 -27.59
CA ASN A 604 32.87 0.85 -27.37
C ASN A 604 32.40 -0.27 -26.44
N VAL A 605 31.60 -1.21 -26.96
CA VAL A 605 31.71 -2.67 -26.69
C VAL A 605 31.01 -3.40 -27.84
N PHE A 606 31.79 -3.92 -28.78
CA PHE A 606 31.48 -5.12 -29.56
C PHE A 606 32.37 -6.24 -29.06
#